data_AF-A0A3M9MP13-F1
#
_entry.id   AF-A0A3M9MP13-F1
#
_cell.length_a   1.000
_cell.length_b   1.000
_cell.length_c   1.000
_cell.angle_alpha   90.00
_cell.angle_beta   90.00
_cell.angle_gamma   90.00
#
_symmetry.space_group_name_H-M   'P 1'
#
loop_
_entity.id
_entity.type
_entity.pdbx_description
1 polymer ?
#
loop_
_entity_poly.entity_id
_entity_poly.type
_entity_poly.pdbx_seq_one_letter_code
_entity_poly.pdbx_strand_id
1 'polypeptide(L)'
;MQLKYTRPFLNRLEDIFAESEYMLRYEKGTFKSGFCILKDTKVAVVNKYFPLEGKINCLVEILKAVDIQADKLRPETQDLYLAIKQQTITTA
;
A
#
# COMPACT_ATOMS: atom_id res chain seq x y z
N MET A 1 -12.93 -12.04 -1.55
CA MET A 1 -13.33 -10.94 -2.46
C MET A 1 -12.40 -10.94 -3.66
N GLN A 2 -12.92 -10.98 -4.89
CA GLN A 2 -12.07 -10.80 -6.07
C GLN A 2 -11.87 -9.30 -6.28
N LEU A 3 -10.69 -8.80 -5.93
CA LEU A 3 -10.37 -7.39 -6.05
C LEU A 3 -9.88 -7.09 -7.46
N LYS A 4 -10.61 -6.22 -8.17
CA LYS A 4 -10.21 -5.72 -9.48
C LYS A 4 -9.17 -4.63 -9.31
N TYR A 5 -8.09 -4.70 -10.07
CA TYR A 5 -7.12 -3.61 -10.17
C TYR A 5 -7.76 -2.40 -10.85
N THR A 6 -8.26 -1.47 -10.03
CA THR A 6 -8.95 -0.26 -10.49
C THR A 6 -8.34 0.96 -9.84
N ARG A 7 -8.47 2.13 -10.49
CA ARG A 7 -7.98 3.39 -9.92
C ARG A 7 -8.60 3.71 -8.55
N PRO A 8 -9.91 3.51 -8.33
CA PRO A 8 -10.50 3.67 -7.00
C PRO A 8 -9.87 2.75 -5.95
N PHE A 9 -9.52 1.51 -6.32
CA PHE A 9 -8.84 0.61 -5.39
C PHE A 9 -7.43 1.08 -5.04
N LEU A 10 -6.66 1.58 -6.03
CA LEU A 10 -5.36 2.21 -5.77
C LEU A 10 -5.51 3.38 -4.79
N ASN A 11 -6.47 4.28 -5.03
CA ASN A 11 -6.68 5.45 -4.18
C ASN A 11 -6.99 5.03 -2.73
N ARG A 12 -7.81 3.98 -2.51
CA ARG A 12 -8.08 3.45 -1.16
C ARG A 12 -6.83 2.93 -0.45
N LEU A 13 -5.87 2.37 -1.18
CA LEU A 13 -4.58 1.96 -0.61
C LEU A 13 -3.74 3.19 -0.26
N GLU A 14 -3.73 4.22 -1.12
CA GLU A 14 -3.05 5.49 -0.87
C GLU A 14 -3.64 6.23 0.35
N ASP A 15 -4.95 6.15 0.56
CA ASP A 15 -5.63 6.74 1.72
C ASP A 15 -5.14 6.15 3.05
N ILE A 16 -4.83 4.85 3.10
CA ILE A 16 -4.22 4.22 4.29
C ILE A 16 -2.88 4.89 4.62
N PHE A 17 -2.05 5.15 3.61
CA PHE A 17 -0.78 5.86 3.84
C PHE A 17 -1.00 7.30 4.28
N ALA A 18 -1.96 8.01 3.68
CA ALA A 18 -2.30 9.39 4.03
C ALA A 18 -2.81 9.55 5.47
N GLU A 19 -3.43 8.51 6.02
CA GLU A 19 -3.90 8.45 7.42
C GLU A 19 -2.86 7.87 8.38
N SER A 20 -1.75 7.34 7.86
CA SER A 20 -0.69 6.72 8.65
C SER A 20 0.50 7.65 8.87
N GLU A 21 1.42 7.18 9.69
CA GLU A 21 2.75 7.78 9.88
C GLU A 21 3.75 7.45 8.76
N TYR A 22 3.37 6.61 7.78
CA TYR A 22 4.22 6.28 6.64
C TYR A 22 4.03 7.25 5.48
N MET A 23 5.11 7.85 5.02
CA MET A 23 5.09 8.70 3.83
C MET A 23 5.22 7.84 2.56
N LEU A 24 4.16 7.84 1.72
CA LEU A 24 4.20 7.23 0.40
C LEU A 24 4.76 8.20 -0.66
N ARG A 25 5.76 7.76 -1.42
CA ARG A 25 6.36 8.53 -2.52
C ARG A 25 6.44 7.72 -3.80
N TYR A 26 6.13 8.38 -4.92
CA TYR A 26 6.33 7.83 -6.26
C TYR A 26 7.56 8.45 -6.91
N GLU A 27 8.62 7.67 -7.05
CA GLU A 27 9.91 8.17 -7.52
C GLU A 27 10.43 7.41 -8.74
N LYS A 28 11.42 8.00 -9.43
CA LYS A 28 12.19 7.30 -10.45
C LYS A 28 13.17 6.37 -9.72
N GLY A 29 13.00 5.06 -9.85
CA GLY A 29 13.90 4.11 -9.25
C GLY A 29 13.72 2.71 -9.82
N THR A 30 14.80 1.93 -9.81
CA THR A 30 14.79 0.52 -10.19
C THR A 30 14.95 -0.32 -8.93
N PHE A 31 13.82 -0.76 -8.36
CA PHE A 31 13.79 -1.63 -7.19
C PHE A 31 13.47 -3.06 -7.65
N LYS A 32 14.11 -4.09 -7.05
CA LYS A 32 13.87 -5.51 -7.43
C LYS A 32 12.39 -5.91 -7.35
N SER A 33 11.67 -5.41 -6.35
CA SER A 33 10.25 -5.68 -6.13
C SER A 33 9.34 -4.52 -6.57
N GLY A 34 9.87 -3.51 -7.27
CA GLY A 34 9.12 -2.31 -7.64
C GLY A 34 8.96 -1.24 -6.55
N PHE A 35 9.35 -1.54 -5.32
CA PHE A 35 9.31 -0.60 -4.19
C PHE A 35 10.49 -0.77 -3.22
N CYS A 36 10.65 0.21 -2.33
CA CYS A 36 11.58 0.21 -1.20
C CYS A 36 10.89 0.79 0.05
N ILE A 37 11.22 0.26 1.24
CA ILE A 37 10.72 0.78 2.52
C ILE A 37 11.93 1.21 3.36
N LEU A 38 11.97 2.48 3.74
CA LEU A 38 12.91 3.04 4.69
C LEU A 38 12.24 2.99 6.08
N LYS A 39 12.60 1.98 6.89
CA LYS A 39 11.97 1.71 8.18
C LYS A 39 12.21 2.83 9.21
N ASP A 40 13.43 3.34 9.29
CA ASP A 40 13.80 4.37 10.27
C ASP A 40 13.07 5.68 10.03
N THR A 41 12.89 6.06 8.76
CA THR A 41 12.21 7.30 8.37
C THR A 41 10.72 7.09 8.04
N LYS A 42 10.22 5.85 8.12
CA LYS A 42 8.85 5.47 7.75
C LYS A 42 8.46 5.97 6.35
N VAL A 43 9.33 5.77 5.35
CA VAL A 43 9.06 6.17 3.96
C VAL A 43 8.90 4.94 3.08
N ALA A 44 7.79 4.86 2.36
CA ALA A 44 7.54 3.87 1.33
C ALA A 44 7.73 4.52 -0.06
N VAL A 45 8.63 3.98 -0.88
CA VAL A 45 8.91 4.49 -2.22
C VAL A 45 8.47 3.46 -3.25
N VAL A 46 7.58 3.84 -4.17
CA VAL A 46 7.11 3.00 -5.28
C VAL A 46 7.64 3.56 -6.60
N ASN A 47 8.06 2.68 -7.51
CA ASN A 47 8.48 3.11 -8.85
C ASN A 47 7.31 3.77 -9.59
N LYS A 48 7.46 5.05 -9.94
CA LYS A 48 6.40 5.83 -10.58
C LYS A 48 5.99 5.33 -11.96
N TYR A 49 6.87 4.60 -12.64
CA TYR A 49 6.65 4.04 -13.99
C TYR A 49 5.85 2.74 -14.00
N PHE A 50 5.55 2.16 -12.83
CA PHE A 50 4.75 0.95 -12.80
C PHE A 50 3.32 1.22 -13.30
N PRO A 51 2.73 0.25 -14.03
CA PRO A 51 1.32 0.30 -14.40
C PRO A 51 0.44 0.19 -13.14
N LEU A 52 -0.85 0.46 -13.29
CA LEU A 52 -1.82 0.44 -12.19
C LEU A 52 -1.74 -0.84 -11.35
N GLU A 53 -1.75 -2.00 -12.00
CA GLU A 53 -1.68 -3.32 -11.35
C GLU A 53 -0.38 -3.46 -10.53
N GLY A 54 0.75 -3.07 -11.12
CA GLY A 54 2.04 -3.08 -10.45
C GLY A 54 2.09 -2.17 -9.22
N LYS A 55 1.49 -0.98 -9.30
CA LYS A 55 1.39 -0.05 -8.16
C LYS A 55 0.54 -0.63 -7.04
N ILE A 56 -0.63 -1.18 -7.38
CA ILE A 56 -1.52 -1.83 -6.39
C ILE A 56 -0.79 -2.97 -5.69
N ASN A 57 -0.12 -3.86 -6.45
CA ASN A 57 0.65 -4.96 -5.87
C ASN A 57 1.76 -4.45 -4.96
N CYS A 58 2.50 -3.40 -5.36
CA CYS A 58 3.50 -2.79 -4.49
C CYS A 58 2.88 -2.28 -3.18
N LEU A 59 1.78 -1.52 -3.24
CA LEU A 59 1.13 -0.98 -2.03
C LEU A 59 0.61 -2.08 -1.11
N VAL A 60 0.00 -3.13 -1.65
CA VAL A 60 -0.46 -4.28 -0.87
C VAL A 60 0.70 -4.95 -0.14
N GLU A 61 1.81 -5.22 -0.84
CA GLU A 61 2.98 -5.86 -0.23
C GLU A 61 3.65 -4.96 0.82
N ILE A 62 3.70 -3.65 0.58
CA ILE A 62 4.19 -2.69 1.59
C ILE A 62 3.30 -2.73 2.82
N LEU A 63 1.97 -2.63 2.66
CA LEU A 63 1.00 -2.62 3.75
C LEU A 63 1.05 -3.92 4.58
N LYS A 64 1.35 -5.07 3.97
CA LYS A 64 1.61 -6.32 4.70
C LYS A 64 2.88 -6.23 5.55
N ALA A 65 3.94 -5.61 5.02
CA ALA A 65 5.26 -5.56 5.63
C ALA A 65 5.40 -4.49 6.73
N VAL A 66 4.67 -3.38 6.65
CA VAL A 66 4.73 -2.29 7.65
C VAL A 66 3.74 -2.50 8.78
N ASP A 67 4.04 -1.92 9.94
CA ASP A 67 3.13 -1.86 11.08
C ASP A 67 2.54 -0.45 11.18
N ILE A 68 1.25 -0.33 10.88
CA ILE A 68 0.46 0.90 11.00
C ILE A 68 -0.52 0.73 12.17
N GLN A 69 -0.66 1.79 12.97
CA GLN A 69 -1.62 1.88 14.07
C GLN A 69 -3.06 1.95 13.50
N ALA A 70 -3.71 0.80 13.42
CA ALA A 70 -5.04 0.66 12.82
C ALA A 70 -6.13 1.48 13.53
N ASP A 71 -5.95 1.77 14.83
CA ASP A 71 -6.84 2.61 15.64
C ASP A 71 -6.86 4.09 15.22
N LYS A 72 -5.84 4.54 14.48
CA LYS A 72 -5.74 5.91 13.95
C LYS A 72 -6.34 6.05 12.56
N LEU A 73 -6.66 4.94 11.90
CA LEU A 73 -7.31 4.93 10.61
C LEU A 73 -8.82 5.14 10.79
N ARG A 74 -9.46 5.69 9.76
CA ARG A 74 -10.93 5.74 9.71
C ARG A 74 -11.50 4.32 9.50
N PRO A 75 -12.78 4.05 9.83
CA PRO A 75 -13.34 2.71 9.76
C PRO A 75 -13.11 2.00 8.41
N GLU A 76 -13.35 2.70 7.29
CA GLU A 76 -13.19 2.10 5.95
C GLU A 76 -11.75 1.69 5.61
N THR A 77 -10.77 2.52 5.95
CA THR A 77 -9.34 2.26 5.70
C THR A 77 -8.78 1.25 6.70
N GLN A 78 -9.28 1.28 7.95
CA GLN A 78 -8.99 0.29 8.98
C GLN A 78 -9.42 -1.11 8.55
N ASP A 79 -10.67 -1.29 8.11
CA ASP A 79 -11.19 -2.57 7.61
C ASP A 79 -10.34 -3.10 6.44
N LEU A 80 -10.00 -2.23 5.50
CA LEU A 80 -9.15 -2.60 4.36
C LEU A 80 -7.74 -3.02 4.80
N TYR A 81 -7.10 -2.24 5.68
CA TYR A 81 -5.77 -2.55 6.17
C TYR A 81 -5.74 -3.89 6.92
N LEU A 82 -6.73 -4.15 7.78
CA LEU A 82 -6.86 -5.41 8.51
C LEU A 82 -7.10 -6.59 7.56
N ALA A 83 -7.94 -6.42 6.53
CA ALA A 83 -8.16 -7.45 5.51
C ALA A 83 -6.85 -7.78 4.75
N ILE A 84 -6.04 -6.78 4.41
CA ILE A 84 -4.73 -6.96 3.78
C ILE A 84 -3.78 -7.73 4.72
N LYS A 85 -3.69 -7.34 6.00
CA LYS A 85 -2.81 -7.99 6.99
C LYS A 85 -3.17 -9.44 7.24
N GLN A 86 -4.47 -9.76 7.25
CA GLN A 86 -4.98 -11.11 7.44
C GLN A 86 -4.91 -11.98 6.17
N GLN A 87 -4.33 -11.46 5.08
CA GLN A 87 -4.18 -12.15 3.79
C GLN A 87 -5.52 -12.61 3.18
N THR A 88 -6.64 -11.99 3.56
CA THR A 88 -7.96 -12.30 3.00
C THR A 88 -8.17 -11.69 1.61
N ILE A 89 -7.19 -10.90 1.18
CA ILE A 89 -7.10 -10.27 -0.13
C ILE A 89 -5.99 -10.95 -0.92
N THR A 90 -6.39 -11.72 -1.93
CA THR A 90 -5.48 -12.25 -2.95
C THR A 90 -5.66 -11.42 -4.23
N THR A 91 -4.58 -10.77 -4.62
CA THR A 91 -4.44 -10.09 -5.90
C THR A 91 -4.15 -11.15 -6.96
N ALA A 92 -5.18 -11.47 -7.77
CA ALA A 92 -5.13 -12.46 -8.84
C ALA A 92 -4.89 -11.79 -10.19
#